data_AF-A7DZA2-F1
#
_entry.id   AF-A7DZA2-F1
#
_cell.length_a   1.000
_cell.length_b   1.000
_cell.length_c   1.000
_cell.angle_alpha   90.00
_cell.angle_beta   90.00
_cell.angle_gamma   90.00
#
_symmetry.space_group_name_H-M   'P 1'
#
loop_
_entity.id
_entity.type
_entity.pdbx_description
1 polymer ?
#
loop_
_entity_poly.entity_id
_entity_poly.type
_entity_poly.pdbx_seq_one_letter_code
_entity_poly.pdbx_strand_id
1 'polypeptide(L)'
;VPRQHSTGGQQRLGNISKRGDTYLRTLLIHGARAVVRCCANKTDARSRWLQGLLQRRPANVVAVALANKNARILWALLSRETCYRPG
;
A
#
# COMPACT_ATOMS: atom_id res chain seq x y z
N VAL A 1 24.72 3.04 -13.20
CA VAL A 1 25.10 2.62 -11.82
C VAL A 1 24.10 3.22 -10.83
N PRO A 2 23.25 2.45 -10.11
CA PRO A 2 22.22 3.05 -9.27
C PRO A 2 22.81 3.45 -7.91
N ARG A 3 22.64 4.73 -7.56
CA ARG A 3 23.14 5.37 -6.34
C ARG A 3 22.06 5.28 -5.25
N GLN A 4 22.37 4.56 -4.18
CA GLN A 4 21.49 4.36 -3.03
C GLN A 4 21.58 5.58 -2.10
N HIS A 5 20.45 6.23 -1.82
CA HIS A 5 20.31 7.18 -0.72
C HIS A 5 19.47 6.52 0.38
N SER A 6 20.14 5.90 1.35
CA SER A 6 19.53 5.46 2.61
C SER A 6 20.09 6.30 3.74
N THR A 7 19.42 7.39 4.08
CA THR A 7 19.74 8.16 5.29
C THR A 7 18.89 7.66 6.44
N GLY A 8 19.52 6.89 7.34
CA GLY A 8 19.08 6.72 8.73
C GLY A 8 17.92 5.76 8.99
N GLY A 9 18.19 4.45 8.95
CA GLY A 9 17.60 3.41 9.84
C GLY A 9 16.08 3.19 9.87
N GLN A 10 15.26 4.01 9.23
CA GLN A 10 13.81 3.86 9.18
C GLN A 10 13.38 3.42 7.78
N GLN A 11 12.81 2.21 7.68
CA GLN A 11 12.03 1.80 6.52
C GLN A 11 10.77 2.68 6.43
N ARG A 12 10.94 3.90 5.93
CA ARG A 12 9.82 4.72 5.46
C ARG A 12 9.34 4.10 4.15
N LEU A 13 8.12 3.56 4.17
CA LEU A 13 7.43 3.15 2.95
C LEU A 13 7.23 4.39 2.07
N GLY A 14 8.12 4.60 1.10
CA GLY A 14 8.06 5.74 0.16
C GLY A 14 6.84 5.67 -0.77
N ASN A 15 6.57 6.74 -1.52
CA ASN A 15 5.41 6.84 -2.41
C ASN A 15 5.44 5.79 -3.54
N ILE A 16 4.27 5.46 -4.10
CA ILE A 16 4.19 4.77 -5.40
C ILE A 16 4.95 5.64 -6.42
N SER A 17 5.90 5.02 -7.13
CA SER A 17 6.78 5.71 -8.07
C SER A 17 6.01 6.62 -9.03
N LYS A 18 6.45 7.88 -9.19
CA LYS A 18 5.95 8.77 -10.26
C LYS A 18 6.44 8.34 -11.66
N ARG A 19 7.49 7.51 -11.74
CA ARG A 19 8.07 6.98 -12.99
C ARG A 19 7.43 5.65 -13.42
N GLY A 20 6.28 5.28 -12.86
CA GLY A 20 5.52 4.09 -13.24
C GLY A 20 4.24 4.45 -14.00
N ASP A 21 3.49 3.43 -14.41
CA ASP A 21 2.22 3.60 -15.12
C ASP A 21 1.18 4.36 -14.27
N THR A 22 0.70 5.49 -14.80
CA THR A 22 -0.26 6.36 -14.10
C THR A 22 -1.64 5.73 -14.00
N TYR A 23 -2.04 4.93 -14.98
CA TYR A 23 -3.32 4.22 -14.97
C TYR A 23 -3.35 3.16 -13.87
N LEU A 24 -2.29 2.34 -13.75
CA LEU A 24 -2.15 1.34 -12.71
C LEU A 24 -2.13 1.96 -11.32
N ARG A 25 -1.38 3.05 -11.12
CA ARG A 25 -1.41 3.82 -9.86
C ARG A 25 -2.80 4.31 -9.52
N THR A 26 -3.54 4.79 -10.51
CA THR A 26 -4.92 5.29 -10.36
C THR A 26 -5.85 4.16 -9.94
N LEU A 27 -5.79 3.01 -10.61
CA LEU A 27 -6.57 1.82 -10.27
C LEU A 27 -6.27 1.31 -8.84
N LEU A 28 -4.99 1.22 -8.47
CA LEU A 28 -4.59 0.80 -7.13
C LEU A 28 -5.13 1.72 -6.04
N ILE A 29 -5.10 3.04 -6.27
CA ILE A 29 -5.64 4.02 -5.32
C ILE A 29 -7.17 3.94 -5.27
N HIS A 30 -7.86 3.81 -6.41
CA HIS A 30 -9.32 3.67 -6.42
C HIS A 30 -9.78 2.39 -5.70
N GLY A 31 -9.14 1.26 -5.97
CA GLY A 31 -9.41 0.01 -5.25
C GLY A 31 -9.16 0.15 -3.75
N ALA A 32 -8.05 0.80 -3.37
CA ALA A 32 -7.76 1.06 -1.97
C ALA A 32 -8.82 1.96 -1.29
N ARG A 33 -9.34 2.98 -1.97
CA ARG A 33 -10.44 3.83 -1.46
C ARG A 33 -11.71 3.02 -1.21
N ALA A 34 -12.04 2.09 -2.11
CA ALA A 34 -13.18 1.20 -1.92
C ALA A 34 -13.00 0.31 -0.68
N VAL A 35 -11.80 -0.25 -0.47
CA VAL A 35 -11.50 -1.06 0.73
C VAL A 35 -11.58 -0.22 2.00
N VAL A 36 -10.99 0.98 2.01
CA VAL A 36 -11.03 1.91 3.15
C VAL A 36 -12.48 2.29 3.51
N ARG A 37 -13.35 2.48 2.52
CA ARG A 37 -14.78 2.74 2.76
C ARG A 37 -15.49 1.55 3.41
N CYS A 38 -15.12 0.33 3.07
CA CYS A 38 -15.78 -0.89 3.54
C CYS A 38 -15.11 -1.55 4.75
N CYS A 39 -14.01 -1.01 5.28
CA CYS A 39 -13.24 -1.69 6.33
C CYS A 39 -13.81 -1.52 7.74
N ALA A 40 -14.78 -0.62 7.97
CA ALA A 40 -15.29 -0.30 9.31
C ALA A 40 -15.84 -1.50 10.08
N ASN A 41 -16.55 -2.41 9.41
CA ASN A 41 -17.23 -3.54 10.05
C ASN A 41 -16.46 -4.87 9.91
N LYS A 42 -15.20 -4.82 9.46
CA LYS A 42 -14.38 -6.01 9.21
C LYS A 42 -13.39 -6.24 10.34
N THR A 43 -13.23 -7.49 10.75
CA THR A 43 -12.38 -7.89 11.89
C THR A 43 -11.02 -8.46 11.48
N ASP A 44 -10.79 -8.66 10.17
CA ASP A 44 -9.52 -9.16 9.66
C ASP A 44 -8.34 -8.22 10.01
N ALA A 45 -7.13 -8.79 10.10
CA ALA A 45 -5.95 -8.06 10.56
C ALA A 45 -5.65 -6.81 9.70
N ARG A 46 -5.92 -6.88 8.39
CA ARG A 46 -5.72 -5.75 7.47
C ARG A 46 -6.75 -4.66 7.74
N SER A 47 -8.02 -5.00 7.94
CA SER A 47 -9.07 -4.05 8.28
C SER A 47 -8.83 -3.38 9.64
N ARG A 48 -8.40 -4.13 10.66
CA ARG A 48 -8.00 -3.54 11.96
C ARG A 48 -6.84 -2.56 11.83
N TRP A 49 -5.83 -2.90 11.03
CA TRP A 49 -4.72 -1.98 10.74
C TRP A 49 -5.20 -0.70 10.01
N LEU A 50 -6.13 -0.81 9.06
CA LEU A 50 -6.71 0.33 8.37
C LEU A 50 -7.55 1.21 9.31
N GLN A 51 -8.39 0.60 10.16
CA GLN A 51 -9.17 1.32 11.17
C GLN A 51 -8.25 2.11 12.11
N GLY A 52 -7.17 1.50 12.61
CA GLY A 52 -6.18 2.19 13.44
C GLY A 52 -5.40 3.29 12.72
N LEU A 53 -5.30 3.25 11.39
CA LEU A 53 -4.75 4.37 10.60
C LEU A 53 -5.78 5.49 10.41
N LEU A 54 -7.04 5.15 10.15
CA LEU A 54 -8.14 6.11 9.99
C LEU A 54 -8.38 6.95 11.24
N GLN A 55 -8.12 6.40 12.42
CA GLN A 55 -8.16 7.15 13.68
C GLN A 55 -7.12 8.28 13.76
N ARG A 56 -6.04 8.22 12.96
CA ARG A 56 -4.88 9.13 13.08
C ARG A 56 -4.59 9.93 11.81
N ARG A 57 -5.16 9.53 10.66
CA ARG A 57 -4.82 10.06 9.33
C ARG A 57 -6.06 10.16 8.44
N PRO A 58 -6.13 11.14 7.54
CA PRO A 58 -7.28 11.30 6.63
C PRO A 58 -7.38 10.13 5.65
N ALA A 59 -8.61 9.79 5.25
CA ALA A 59 -8.93 8.60 4.45
C ALA A 59 -8.13 8.49 3.14
N ASN A 60 -7.85 9.61 2.45
CA ASN A 60 -7.06 9.60 1.22
C ASN A 60 -5.59 9.19 1.47
N VAL A 61 -5.01 9.62 2.60
CA VAL A 61 -3.65 9.21 3.00
C VAL A 61 -3.63 7.72 3.32
N VAL A 62 -4.66 7.22 4.02
CA VAL A 62 -4.80 5.79 4.32
C VAL A 62 -4.96 4.97 3.04
N ALA A 63 -5.76 5.44 2.08
CA ALA A 63 -5.92 4.78 0.78
C ALA A 63 -4.60 4.71 0.00
N VAL A 64 -3.81 5.78 -0.03
CA VAL A 64 -2.48 5.77 -0.67
C VAL A 64 -1.54 4.81 0.05
N ALA A 65 -1.56 4.76 1.39
CA ALA A 65 -0.75 3.84 2.16
C ALA A 65 -1.10 2.37 1.87
N LEU A 66 -2.40 2.05 1.76
CA LEU A 66 -2.88 0.73 1.37
C LEU A 66 -2.47 0.37 -0.05
N ALA A 67 -2.65 1.28 -1.01
CA ALA A 67 -2.23 1.09 -2.40
C ALA A 67 -0.72 0.81 -2.50
N ASN A 68 0.09 1.54 -1.73
CA ASN A 68 1.54 1.32 -1.67
C ASN A 68 1.91 -0.05 -1.08
N LYS A 69 1.23 -0.46 0.00
CA LYS A 69 1.41 -1.81 0.59
C LYS A 69 1.08 -2.89 -0.44
N ASN A 70 -0.03 -2.76 -1.16
CA ASN A 70 -0.43 -3.70 -2.21
C ASN A 70 0.58 -3.72 -3.37
N ALA A 71 1.07 -2.56 -3.80
CA ALA A 71 2.09 -2.47 -4.86
C ALA A 71 3.38 -3.22 -4.48
N ARG A 72 3.83 -3.10 -3.21
CA ARG A 72 5.01 -3.83 -2.72
C ARG A 72 4.78 -5.34 -2.67
N ILE A 73 3.58 -5.77 -2.28
CA ILE A 73 3.20 -7.20 -2.33
C ILE A 73 3.24 -7.68 -3.78
N LEU A 74 2.56 -7.00 -4.71
CA LEU A 74 2.57 -7.34 -6.14
C LEU A 74 3.99 -7.43 -6.68
N TRP A 75 4.83 -6.44 -6.40
CA TRP A 75 6.23 -6.46 -6.83
C TRP A 75 6.97 -7.68 -6.30
N ALA A 76 6.85 -7.99 -5.00
CA ALA A 76 7.48 -9.16 -4.42
C ALA A 76 6.98 -10.49 -5.03
N LEU A 77 5.67 -10.59 -5.33
CA LEU A 77 5.10 -11.77 -5.99
C LEU A 77 5.61 -11.93 -7.41
N LEU A 78 5.61 -10.85 -8.19
CA LEU A 78 6.06 -10.85 -9.59
C LEU A 78 7.57 -11.10 -9.70
N SER A 79 8.37 -10.49 -8.83
CA SER A 79 9.83 -10.67 -8.85
C SER A 79 10.30 -12.03 -8.35
N ARG A 80 9.46 -12.77 -7.61
CA ARG A 80 9.79 -14.10 -7.08
C ARG A 80 8.97 -15.22 -7.73
N GLU A 81 8.10 -14.88 -8.69
CA GLU A 81 7.16 -15.81 -9.34
C GLU A 81 6.34 -16.64 -8.34
N THR A 82 6.01 -16.04 -7.19
CA THR A 82 5.25 -16.72 -6.12
C THR A 82 3.79 -16.33 -6.12
N CYS A 83 2.92 -17.24 -5.71
CA CYS A 83 1.50 -16.96 -5.49
C CYS A 83 1.24 -16.13 -4.22
N TYR A 84 0.21 -15.30 -4.26
CA TYR A 84 -0.23 -14.54 -3.09
C TYR A 84 -0.67 -15.48 -1.96
N ARG A 85 -0.12 -15.29 -0.77
CA ARG A 85 -0.54 -15.97 0.47
C ARG A 85 -1.09 -14.93 1.44
N PRO A 86 -2.38 -14.98 1.80
CA PRO A 86 -2.90 -14.13 2.86
C PRO A 86 -2.26 -14.52 4.19
N GLY A 87 -1.82 -13.53 4.96
CA GLY A 87 -1.29 -13.69 6.32
C GLY A 87 -2.13 -12.93 7.33
#